data_AF-A0AAV3S4S7-F1
#
_entry.id   AF-A0AAV3S4S7-F1
#
_cell.length_a   1.000
_cell.length_b   1.000
_cell.length_c   1.000
_cell.angle_alpha   90.00
_cell.angle_beta   90.00
_cell.angle_gamma   90.00
#
_symmetry.space_group_name_H-M   'P 1'
#
loop_
_entity.id
_entity.type
_entity.pdbx_description
1 polymer ?
#
loop_
_entity_poly.entity_id
_entity_poly.type
_entity_poly.pdbx_seq_one_letter_code
_entity_poly.pdbx_strand_id
1 'polypeptide(L)' 'MTLRIVKSSGGSIKVSLIECPACGADLSGRKKPSAHLLTEHVPEDFGLSAPGRRVVADGGER' A
#
# COMPACT_ATOMS: atom_id res chain seq x y z
N MET A 1 -3.03 3.53 7.39
CA MET A 1 -3.46 3.08 6.04
C MET A 1 -4.95 3.30 5.91
N THR A 2 -5.36 4.26 5.08
CA THR A 2 -6.76 4.70 4.97
C THR A 2 -7.32 4.39 3.59
N LEU A 3 -8.46 3.71 3.54
CA LEU A 3 -9.15 3.33 2.31
C LEU A 3 -10.47 4.10 2.19
N ARG A 4 -10.84 4.53 0.98
CA ARG A 4 -12.21 4.98 0.68
C ARG A 4 -12.94 3.98 -0.19
N ILE A 5 -14.15 3.66 0.21
CA ILE A 5 -15.08 2.84 -0.56
C ILE A 5 -15.92 3.78 -1.42
N VAL A 6 -15.81 3.65 -2.74
CA VAL A 6 -16.64 4.37 -3.71
C VAL A 6 -17.61 3.37 -4.34
N LYS A 7 -18.91 3.56 -4.11
CA LYS A 7 -19.96 2.78 -4.76
C LYS A 7 -20.06 3.23 -6.22
N SER A 8 -19.75 2.35 -7.17
CA SER A 8 -19.91 2.63 -8.59
C SER A 8 -21.37 2.36 -9.00
N SER A 9 -21.94 3.17 -9.90
CA SER A 9 -23.35 3.08 -10.31
C SER A 9 -23.76 1.75 -10.96
N GLY A 10 -22.81 0.86 -11.29
CA GLY A 10 -23.06 -0.48 -11.84
C GLY A 10 -23.14 -1.61 -10.80
N GLY A 11 -23.24 -1.31 -9.51
CA GLY A 11 -23.32 -2.33 -8.44
C GLY A 11 -21.97 -2.87 -7.97
N SER A 12 -20.86 -2.55 -8.64
CA SER A 12 -19.52 -2.89 -8.19
C SER A 12 -19.01 -1.89 -7.14
N ILE A 13 -18.51 -2.43 -6.02
CA ILE A 13 -17.83 -1.66 -4.99
C ILE A 13 -16.40 -1.41 -5.48
N LYS A 14 -16.01 -0.15 -5.67
CA LYS A 14 -14.64 0.23 -5.98
C LYS A 14 -13.97 0.68 -4.69
N VAL A 15 -12.91 -0.01 -4.27
CA VAL A 15 -12.07 0.43 -3.15
C VAL A 15 -10.91 1.23 -3.74
N SER A 16 -10.68 2.44 -3.23
CA SER A 16 -9.58 3.30 -3.66
C SER A 16 -8.70 3.68 -2.48
N LEU A 17 -7.38 3.60 -2.68
CA LEU A 17 -6.39 4.08 -1.73
C LEU A 17 -6.36 5.61 -1.76
N ILE A 18 -6.51 6.25 -0.60
CA ILE A 18 -6.54 7.72 -0.49
C ILE A 18 -5.33 8.34 0.17
N GLU A 19 -4.49 7.52 0.79
CA GLU A 19 -3.30 7.97 1.51
C GLU A 19 -2.19 6.94 1.31
N CYS A 20 -0.97 7.42 1.07
CA CYS A 20 0.19 6.57 0.91
C CYS A 20 0.61 5.99 2.27
N PRO A 21 0.68 4.66 2.43
CA PRO A 21 1.03 4.07 3.72
C PRO A 21 2.50 4.24 4.11
N ALA A 22 3.39 4.55 3.15
CA ALA A 22 4.81 4.77 3.41
C ALA A 22 5.12 6.20 3.89
N CYS A 23 4.48 7.22 3.31
CA CYS A 23 4.81 8.63 3.58
C CYS A 23 3.63 9.53 3.97
N GLY A 24 2.40 9.01 4.02
CA GLY A 24 1.20 9.79 4.35
C GLY A 24 0.73 10.75 3.25
N ALA A 25 1.30 10.69 2.04
CA ALA A 25 0.88 11.55 0.93
C ALA A 25 -0.59 11.31 0.55
N ASP A 26 -1.35 12.39 0.30
CA ASP A 26 -2.73 12.30 -0.18
C ASP A 26 -2.76 11.77 -1.63
N LEU A 27 -3.49 10.68 -1.83
CA LEU A 27 -3.72 10.02 -3.11
C LEU A 27 -5.16 10.22 -3.61
N SER A 28 -5.98 10.97 -2.86
CA SER A 28 -7.39 11.17 -3.13
C SER A 28 -7.58 12.03 -4.39
N GLY A 29 -7.79 11.37 -5.53
CA GLY A 29 -7.94 12.02 -6.84
C GLY A 29 -6.79 11.77 -7.81
N ARG A 30 -5.72 11.08 -7.41
CA ARG A 30 -4.72 10.59 -8.38
C ARG A 30 -5.36 9.52 -9.28
N LYS A 31 -5.21 9.66 -10.60
CA LYS A 31 -5.66 8.64 -11.58
C LYS A 31 -4.91 7.31 -11.43
N LYS A 32 -3.65 7.35 -11.00
CA LYS A 32 -2.76 6.18 -10.84
C LYS A 32 -1.98 6.28 -9.51
N PRO A 33 -2.60 5.93 -8.36
CA PRO A 33 -1.90 5.93 -7.07
C PRO A 33 -0.73 4.95 -7.05
N SER A 34 -0.81 3.85 -7.81
CA SER A 34 0.27 2.86 -7.95
C SER A 34 1.57 3.45 -8.49
N ALA A 35 1.50 4.51 -9.32
CA ALA A 35 2.70 5.14 -9.85
C ALA A 35 3.54 5.75 -8.72
N HIS A 36 2.90 6.48 -7.80
CA HIS A 36 3.56 7.02 -6.61
C HIS A 36 4.23 5.92 -5.79
N LEU A 37 3.52 4.81 -5.54
CA LEU A 37 4.03 3.69 -4.75
C LEU A 37 5.25 3.01 -5.38
N LEU A 38 5.33 2.97 -6.73
CA LEU A 38 6.38 2.25 -7.44
C LEU A 38 7.58 3.12 -7.83
N THR A 39 7.40 4.44 -7.94
CA THR A 39 8.47 5.36 -8.36
C THR A 39 9.09 6.13 -7.21
N GLU A 40 8.36 6.35 -6.12
CA GLU A 40 8.81 7.18 -5.00
C GLU A 40 9.17 6.39 -3.74
N HIS A 41 8.89 5.08 -3.70
CA HIS A 41 9.14 4.22 -2.54
C HIS A 41 9.86 2.94 -2.95
N VAL A 42 10.68 2.42 -2.05
CA VAL A 42 11.28 1.08 -2.14
C VAL A 42 10.44 0.07 -1.36
N PRO A 43 10.58 -1.25 -1.62
CA PRO A 43 9.84 -2.28 -0.87
C PRO A 43 10.02 -2.15 0.66
N GLU A 44 11.20 -1.73 1.12
CA GLU A 44 11.50 -1.55 2.54
C GLU A 44 10.63 -0.48 3.22
N ASP A 45 10.19 0.56 2.50
CA ASP A 45 9.29 1.59 3.03
C ASP A 45 7.92 1.02 3.42
N PHE A 46 7.56 -0.14 2.84
CA PHE A 46 6.35 -0.89 3.17
C PHE A 46 6.61 -2.06 4.12
N GLY A 47 7.81 -2.17 4.69
CA GLY A 47 8.22 -3.30 5.52
C GLY A 47 8.37 -4.61 4.72
N LEU A 48 8.46 -4.53 3.40
CA LEU A 48 8.66 -5.69 2.54
C LEU A 48 10.17 -5.88 2.30
N SER A 49 10.68 -7.06 2.65
CA SER A 49 12.04 -7.44 2.28
C SER A 49 12.06 -7.92 0.82
N ALA A 50 13.11 -7.58 0.09
CA ALA A 50 13.32 -8.04 -1.28
C ALA A 50 13.14 -9.58 -1.38
N PRO A 51 12.47 -10.08 -2.42
CA PRO A 51 12.28 -11.52 -2.59
C PRO A 51 13.65 -12.18 -2.75
N GLY A 52 14.09 -12.87 -1.69
CA GLY A 52 15.44 -13.44 -1.58
C GLY A 52 16.07 -13.25 -0.19
N ARG A 53 15.65 -12.22 0.55
CA ARG A 53 16.04 -12.05 1.96
C ARG A 53 14.92 -12.58 2.84
N ARG A 54 14.97 -13.89 3.14
CA ARG A 54 14.15 -14.46 4.22
C ARG A 54 14.62 -13.79 5.51
N VAL A 55 13.83 -12.87 6.04
CA VAL A 55 13.95 -12.50 7.45
C VAL A 55 13.48 -13.74 8.19
N VAL A 56 14.43 -14.51 8.73
CA VAL A 56 14.10 -15.58 9.67
C VAL A 56 13.43 -14.86 10.82
N ALA A 57 12.11 -14.93 10.91
CA ALA A 57 11.40 -14.50 12.09
C ALA A 57 11.90 -15.44 13.20
N ASP A 58 12.79 -14.92 14.04
CA ASP A 58 13.26 -15.61 15.23
C ASP A 58 12.04 -15.83 16.12
N GLY A 59 11.50 -17.05 16.06
CA GLY A 59 10.52 -17.55 17.00
C GLY A 59 11.21 -17.77 18.33
N GLY A 60 11.41 -16.68 19.08
CA GLY A 60 11.86 -16.71 20.46
C GLY A 60 10.74 -17.18 21.38
N GLU A 61 10.64 -18.49 21.54
CA GLU A 61 9.84 -19.17 22.56
C GLU A 61 10.45 -18.86 23.94
N ARG A 62 9.65 -18.40 24.92
CA ARG A 62 9.97 -18.53 26.35
C ARG A 62 8.76 -19.11 27.07
#